data_AF-A0A9E4A7Z6-F1
#
_entry.id   AF-A0A9E4A7Z6-F1
#
_cell.length_a   1.000
_cell.length_b   1.000
_cell.length_c   1.000
_cell.angle_alpha   90.00
_cell.angle_beta   90.00
_cell.angle_gamma   90.00
#
_symmetry.space_group_name_H-M   'P 1'
#
loop_
_entity.id
_entity.type
_entity.pdbx_description
1 polymer ?
#
loop_
_entity_poly.entity_id
_entity_poly.type
_entity_poly.pdbx_seq_one_letter_code
_entity_poly.pdbx_strand_id
1 'polypeptide(L)' 'MDPEEKAQQLAWLEIIKNHIATSLRIEMDDFENIPFQAKGGTFKMYEVFDDALDTILEMLNEGLAA' A
#
# COMPACT_ATOMS: atom_id res chain seq x y z
N MET A 1 -17.71 -3.62 6.13
CA MET A 1 -16.32 -4.06 5.94
C MET A 1 -16.12 -5.30 6.76
N ASP A 2 -15.86 -6.40 6.07
CA ASP A 2 -15.60 -7.69 6.68
C ASP A 2 -14.30 -7.65 7.52
N PRO A 3 -14.21 -8.35 8.66
CA PRO A 3 -12.99 -8.40 9.46
C PRO A 3 -11.74 -8.85 8.68
N GLU A 4 -11.90 -9.72 7.68
CA GLU A 4 -10.84 -10.19 6.82
C GLU A 4 -10.34 -9.09 5.88
N GLU A 5 -11.25 -8.32 5.27
CA GLU A 5 -10.91 -7.14 4.46
C GLU A 5 -10.09 -6.13 5.27
N LYS A 6 -10.47 -5.91 6.54
CA LYS A 6 -9.71 -5.03 7.45
C LYS A 6 -8.32 -5.53 7.72
N ALA A 7 -8.18 -6.83 7.99
CA ALA A 7 -6.87 -7.42 8.23
C ALA A 7 -5.98 -7.30 6.98
N GLN A 8 -6.54 -7.47 5.78
CA GLN A 8 -5.82 -7.29 4.52
C GLN A 8 -5.36 -5.86 4.33
N GLN A 9 -6.23 -4.85 4.52
CA GLN A 9 -5.84 -3.44 4.44
C GLN A 9 -4.72 -3.10 5.42
N LEU A 10 -4.81 -3.54 6.67
CA LEU A 10 -3.76 -3.32 7.68
C LEU A 10 -2.43 -3.98 7.29
N ALA A 11 -2.46 -5.20 6.73
CA ALA A 11 -1.27 -5.88 6.27
C ALA A 11 -0.59 -5.14 5.10
N TRP A 12 -1.37 -4.57 4.18
CA TRP A 12 -0.86 -3.73 3.10
C TRP A 12 -0.28 -2.41 3.60
N LEU A 13 -0.96 -1.71 4.51
CA LEU A 13 -0.47 -0.46 5.10
C LEU A 13 0.87 -0.67 5.83
N GLU A 14 1.05 -1.78 6.53
CA GLU A 14 2.30 -2.08 7.24
C GLU A 14 3.48 -2.28 6.28
N ILE A 15 3.30 -2.99 5.16
CA ILE A 15 4.38 -3.16 4.17
C ILE A 15 4.67 -1.87 3.40
N ILE A 16 3.65 -1.07 3.07
CA ILE A 16 3.82 0.22 2.41
C ILE A 16 4.62 1.17 3.32
N LYS A 17 4.24 1.26 4.59
CA LYS A 17 4.96 2.07 5.59
C LYS A 17 6.42 1.64 5.71
N ASN A 18 6.70 0.33 5.75
CA ASN A 18 8.07 -0.18 5.82
C ASN A 18 8.89 0.16 4.56
N HIS A 19 8.27 0.11 3.37
CA HIS A 19 8.92 0.54 2.14
C HIS A 19 9.22 2.04 2.15
N ILE A 20 8.26 2.89 2.52
CA ILE A 20 8.45 4.34 2.60
C ILE A 20 9.57 4.70 3.59
N ALA A 21 9.65 4.00 4.73
CA ALA A 21 10.72 4.22 5.71
C ALA A 21 12.13 3.96 5.14
N THR A 22 12.27 3.14 4.09
CA THR A 22 13.54 2.86 3.43
C THR A 22 13.76 3.64 2.13
N SER A 23 12.70 3.94 1.39
CA SER A 23 12.73 4.50 0.04
C SER A 23 12.28 5.97 -0.02
N LEU A 24 11.88 6.56 1.11
CA LEU A 24 11.31 7.90 1.29
C LEU A 24 9.90 8.11 0.71
N ARG A 25 9.50 7.31 -0.27
CA ARG A 25 8.17 7.33 -0.89
C ARG A 25 7.83 5.97 -1.49
N ILE A 26 6.57 5.80 -1.87
CA ILE A 26 6.09 4.71 -2.72
C ILE A 26 5.42 5.27 -3.97
N GLU A 27 5.64 4.64 -5.10
CA GLU A 27 5.00 4.93 -6.39
C GLU A 27 4.23 3.71 -6.89
N MET A 28 3.33 3.91 -7.87
CA MET A 28 2.53 2.80 -8.42
C MET A 28 3.39 1.67 -8.98
N ASP A 29 4.53 1.99 -9.59
CA ASP A 29 5.43 1.00 -10.18
C ASP A 29 6.11 0.12 -9.10
N ASP A 30 6.19 0.57 -7.84
CA ASP A 30 6.76 -0.23 -6.76
C ASP A 30 5.91 -1.47 -6.44
N PHE A 31 4.62 -1.45 -6.77
CA PHE A 31 3.72 -2.57 -6.55
C PHE A 31 4.02 -3.77 -7.47
N GLU A 32 4.78 -3.57 -8.54
CA GLU A 32 5.29 -4.63 -9.40
C GLU A 32 6.58 -5.29 -8.87
N ASN A 33 7.16 -4.75 -7.78
CA ASN A 33 8.37 -5.27 -7.14
C ASN A 33 8.06 -6.11 -5.90
N ILE A 34 9.02 -6.94 -5.47
CA ILE A 34 8.96 -7.66 -4.20
C ILE A 34 9.12 -6.63 -3.05
N PRO A 35 8.28 -6.66 -1.99
CA PRO A 35 7.36 -7.74 -1.60
C PRO A 35 5.93 -7.63 -2.13
N PHE A 36 5.55 -6.54 -2.79
CA PHE A 36 4.18 -6.27 -3.22
C PHE A 36 3.69 -7.22 -4.30
N GLN A 37 4.54 -7.52 -5.30
CA GLN A 37 4.25 -8.51 -6.35
C GLN A 37 3.88 -9.87 -5.75
N ALA A 38 4.57 -10.31 -4.70
CA ALA A 38 4.30 -11.58 -4.01
C ALA A 38 2.93 -11.60 -3.29
N LYS A 39 2.29 -10.44 -3.13
CA LYS A 39 0.95 -10.27 -2.58
C LYS A 39 -0.11 -10.02 -3.65
N GLY A 40 0.23 -10.15 -4.94
CA GLY A 40 -0.68 -9.90 -6.07
C GLY A 40 -0.54 -8.51 -6.68
N GLY A 41 0.47 -7.73 -6.25
CA GLY A 41 0.89 -6.47 -6.86
C GLY A 41 -0.23 -5.44 -6.99
N THR A 42 -0.18 -4.68 -8.07
CA THR A 42 -1.13 -3.59 -8.37
C THR A 42 -2.58 -4.07 -8.39
N PHE A 43 -2.85 -5.24 -8.99
CA PHE A 43 -4.21 -5.78 -9.07
C PHE A 43 -4.82 -6.03 -7.67
N LYS A 44 -4.09 -6.73 -6.79
CA LYS A 44 -4.60 -7.02 -5.44
C LYS A 44 -4.74 -5.75 -4.61
N MET A 45 -3.86 -4.78 -4.82
CA MET A 45 -3.92 -3.52 -4.09
C MET A 45 -5.15 -2.67 -4.51
N TYR A 46 -5.52 -2.64 -5.79
CA TYR A 46 -6.80 -2.05 -6.23
C TYR A 46 -8.01 -2.79 -5.63
N GLU A 47 -7.97 -4.12 -5.53
CA GLU A 47 -9.05 -4.88 -4.89
C GLU A 47 -9.20 -4.55 -3.39
N VAL A 48 -8.10 -4.25 -2.71
CA VAL A 48 -8.07 -4.01 -1.25
C VAL A 48 -8.47 -2.58 -0.89
N PHE A 49 -8.09 -1.59 -1.69
CA PHE A 49 -8.32 -0.17 -1.37
C PHE A 49 -9.34 0.52 -2.29
N ASP A 50 -9.67 -0.08 -3.43
CA ASP A 50 -10.65 0.44 -4.39
C ASP A 50 -10.38 1.92 -4.71
N ASP A 51 -11.43 2.74 -4.78
CA ASP A 51 -11.36 4.20 -5.00
C ASP A 51 -10.53 4.97 -3.95
N ALA A 52 -10.23 4.39 -2.78
CA ALA A 52 -9.47 5.08 -1.72
C ALA A 52 -7.96 5.01 -1.93
N LEU A 53 -7.48 4.21 -2.88
CA LEU A 53 -6.07 3.95 -3.06
C LEU A 53 -5.22 5.22 -3.22
N ASP A 54 -5.56 6.05 -4.21
CA ASP A 54 -4.73 7.21 -4.56
C ASP A 54 -4.62 8.18 -3.38
N THR A 55 -5.75 8.39 -2.67
CA THR A 55 -5.78 9.22 -1.46
C THR A 55 -4.93 8.63 -0.34
N ILE A 56 -4.96 7.31 -0.14
CA ILE A 56 -4.14 6.65 0.88
C ILE A 56 -2.64 6.76 0.55
N LEU A 57 -2.26 6.57 -0.72
CA LEU A 57 -0.85 6.69 -1.14
C LEU A 57 -0.34 8.13 -0.98
N GLU A 58 -1.13 9.13 -1.34
CA GLU A 58 -0.81 10.54 -1.11
C GLU A 58 -0.63 10.81 0.39
N MET A 59 -1.61 10.43 1.22
CA MET A 59 -1.53 10.62 2.68
C MET A 59 -0.33 9.92 3.32
N LEU A 60 0.03 8.71 2.87
CA LEU A 60 1.18 7.97 3.40
C LEU A 60 2.51 8.60 2.96
N ASN A 61 2.62 8.99 1.70
CA ASN A 61 3.81 9.67 1.19
C ASN A 61 4.01 11.03 1.86
N GLU A 62 2.95 11.81 2.09
CA GLU A 62 3.05 13.11 2.77
C GLU A 62 3.25 12.98 4.28
N GLY A 63 2.50 12.09 4.93
CA GLY A 63 2.51 11.92 6.39
C GLY A 63 3.77 11.24 6.94
N LEU A 64 4.49 10.48 6.12
CA LEU A 64 5.76 9.83 6.50
C LEU A 64 7.00 10.55 5.94
N ALA A 65 6.85 11.51 5.02
CA ALA A 65 7.95 12.33 4.53
C ALA A 65 8.29 13.53 5.44
N ALA A 66 7.59 13.67 6.58
CA ALA A 66 7.77 14.74 7.57
C ALA A 66 8.69 14.35 8.74
#